data_AF-A0A958KP46-F1
#
_entry.id   AF-A0A958KP46-F1
#
_cell.length_a   1.000
_cell.length_b   1.000
_cell.length_c   1.000
_cell.angle_alpha   90.00
_cell.angle_beta   90.00
_cell.angle_gamma   90.00
#
_symmetry.space_group_name_H-M   'P 1'
#
loop_
_entity.id
_entity.type
_entity.pdbx_description
1 polymer ?
#
loop_
_entity_poly.entity_id
_entity_poly.type
_entity_poly.pdbx_seq_one_letter_code
_entity_poly.pdbx_strand_id
1 'polypeptide(L)' 'MKHHTRVLEENLIRRALAKTHGNRTHAAKLLEISHRTLLYKLKEYNLTEVGSDSK' A
#
# COMPACT_ATOMS: atom_id res chain seq x y z
N MET A 1 13.99 -1.77 18.24
CA MET A 1 14.40 -1.02 17.03
C MET A 1 13.54 -1.36 15.80
N LYS A 2 12.19 -1.46 15.88
CA LYS A 2 11.33 -1.78 14.71
C LYS A 2 9.97 -1.03 14.67
N HIS A 3 9.78 0.01 15.49
CA HIS A 3 8.48 0.68 15.60
C HIS A 3 8.41 2.05 14.91
N HIS A 4 9.54 2.72 14.65
CA HIS A 4 9.55 4.05 14.01
C HIS A 4 9.28 4.03 12.49
N THR A 5 9.24 2.86 11.86
CA THR A 5 9.11 2.74 10.40
C THR A 5 7.66 2.63 9.93
N ARG A 6 6.70 2.24 10.79
CA ARG A 6 5.32 1.95 10.37
C ARG A 6 4.61 3.18 9.80
N VAL A 7 4.65 4.31 10.51
CA VAL A 7 3.96 5.55 10.10
C VAL A 7 4.59 6.11 8.82
N LEU A 8 5.91 6.03 8.69
CA LEU A 8 6.61 6.46 7.48
C LEU A 8 6.24 5.56 6.30
N GLU A 9 6.27 4.24 6.49
CA GLU A 9 5.91 3.25 5.47
C GLU A 9 4.45 3.42 5.03
N GLU A 10 3.51 3.59 5.96
CA GLU A 10 2.11 3.85 5.66
C GLU A 10 1.92 5.13 4.83
N ASN A 11 2.59 6.22 5.22
CA ASN A 11 2.54 7.48 4.48
C ASN A 11 3.11 7.37 3.07
N LEU A 12 4.20 6.61 2.90
CA LEU A 12 4.77 6.34 1.57
C LEU A 12 3.79 5.54 0.71
N ILE A 13 3.15 4.51 1.28
CA ILE A 13 2.15 3.72 0.57
C ILE A 13 0.94 4.56 0.16
N ARG A 14 0.40 5.39 1.07
CA ARG A 14 -0.71 6.31 0.77
C ARG A 14 -0.35 7.28 -0.35
N ARG A 15 0.84 7.87 -0.32
CA ARG A 15 1.33 8.78 -1.37
C ARG A 15 1.51 8.07 -2.72
N ALA A 16 2.03 6.85 -2.72
CA ALA A 16 2.19 6.07 -3.94
C ALA A 16 0.83 5.73 -4.55
N LEU A 17 -0.13 5.26 -3.74
CA LEU A 17 -1.50 5.02 -4.19
C LEU A 17 -2.17 6.27 -4.72
N ALA A 18 -2.03 7.42 -4.05
CA ALA A 18 -2.60 8.67 -4.52
C ALA A 18 -1.99 9.10 -5.87
N LYS A 19 -0.66 9.00 -6.02
CA LYS A 19 0.05 9.30 -7.28
C LYS A 19 -0.34 8.38 -8.43
N THR A 20 -0.74 7.15 -8.14
CA THR A 20 -1.13 6.17 -9.16
C THR A 20 -2.64 6.01 -9.28
N HIS A 21 -3.42 6.90 -8.66
CA HIS A 21 -4.89 6.85 -8.66
C HIS A 21 -5.44 5.49 -8.22
N GLY A 22 -4.84 4.89 -7.18
CA GLY A 22 -5.23 3.60 -6.63
C GLY A 22 -4.69 2.39 -7.40
N ASN A 23 -3.92 2.58 -8.48
CA ASN A 23 -3.33 1.47 -9.23
C ASN A 23 -2.20 0.82 -8.40
N ARG A 24 -2.51 -0.33 -7.79
CA ARG A 24 -1.64 -1.07 -6.86
C ARG A 24 -0.38 -1.59 -7.55
N THR A 25 -0.46 -2.05 -8.80
CA THR A 25 0.70 -2.50 -9.57
C THR A 25 1.69 -1.36 -9.81
N HIS A 26 1.20 -0.18 -10.18
CA HIS A 26 2.05 0.99 -10.39
C HIS A 26 2.57 1.55 -9.06
N ALA A 27 1.78 1.52 -7.99
CA ALA A 27 2.22 1.95 -6.67
C ALA A 27 3.36 1.06 -6.15
N ALA A 28 3.29 -0.25 -6.37
CA ALA A 28 4.34 -1.19 -6.00
C ALA A 28 5.65 -0.90 -6.75
N LYS A 29 5.55 -0.60 -8.06
CA LYS A 29 6.70 -0.17 -8.87
C LYS A 29 7.31 1.14 -8.34
N LEU A 30 6.47 2.12 -7.99
CA LEU A 30 6.90 3.41 -7.43
C LEU A 30 7.60 3.29 -6.06
N LEU A 31 7.22 2.29 -5.28
CA LEU A 31 7.81 1.98 -3.98
C LEU A 31 8.97 0.98 -4.08
N GLU A 32 9.30 0.51 -5.29
CA GLU A 32 10.35 -0.48 -5.55
C GLU A 32 10.20 -1.78 -4.74
N ILE A 33 8.95 -2.18 -4.51
CA ILE A 33 8.61 -3.44 -3.82
C ILE A 33 7.79 -4.35 -4.74
N SER A 34 7.77 -5.64 -4.42
CA SER A 34 6.89 -6.56 -5.13
C SER A 34 5.42 -6.20 -4.92
N HIS A 35 4.58 -6.44 -5.93
CA HIS A 35 3.14 -6.25 -5.81
C HIS A 35 2.55 -7.05 -4.64
N ARG A 36 3.05 -8.27 -4.39
CA ARG A 36 2.65 -9.10 -3.25
C ARG A 36 3.00 -8.46 -1.91
N THR A 37 4.18 -7.85 -1.79
CA THR A 37 4.60 -7.12 -0.58
C THR A 37 3.65 -5.95 -0.32
N LEU A 38 3.32 -5.18 -1.37
CA LEU A 38 2.36 -4.08 -1.25
C LEU A 38 1.00 -4.59 -0.75
N LEU A 39 0.45 -5.68 -1.31
CA LEU A 39 -0.83 -6.22 -0.88
C LEU A 39 -0.84 -6.63 0.60
N TYR A 40 0.23 -7.26 1.09
CA TYR A 40 0.36 -7.56 2.51
C TYR A 40 0.38 -6.30 3.37
N LYS A 41 1.14 -5.27 2.96
CA LYS A 41 1.21 -3.99 3.68
C LYS A 41 -0.12 -3.25 3.70
N LEU A 42 -0.86 -3.28 2.59
CA LEU A 42 -2.21 -2.70 2.53
C LEU A 42 -3.16 -3.40 3.50
N LYS A 43 -3.07 -4.73 3.64
CA LYS A 43 -3.84 -5.49 4.63
C LYS A 43 -3.38 -5.21 6.06
N GLU A 44 -2.07 -5.16 6.30
CA GLU A 44 -1.46 -4.88 7.62
C GLU A 44 -1.84 -3.49 8.15
N TYR A 45 -1.99 -2.52 7.25
CA TYR A 45 -2.35 -1.13 7.58
C TYR A 45 -3.83 -0.82 7.36
N ASN A 46 -4.65 -1.81 7.01
CA ASN A 46 -6.07 -1.63 6.69
C ASN A 46 -6.31 -0.49 5.66
N LEU A 47 -5.41 -0.37 4.69
CA LEU A 47 -5.48 0.59 3.57
C LEU A 47 -6.26 0.05 2.38
N THR A 48 -6.74 -1.19 2.45
CA THR A 48 -7.72 -1.71 1.51
C THR A 48 -9.08 -1.16 1.91
N GLU A 49 -9.57 -0.15 1.19
CA GLU A 49 -10.97 0.23 1.31
C GLU A 49 -11.86 -0.99 1.05
N VAL A 50 -12.84 -1.16 1.93
CA VAL A 50 -13.92 -2.14 1.84
C VAL A 50 -14.69 -1.85 0.55
N GLY A 51 -14.35 -2.55 -0.53
CA GLY A 51 -14.88 -2.27 -1.87
C GLY A 51 -14.44 -3.31 -2.87
N SER A 52 -14.62 -4.58 -2.54
CA SER A 52 -14.58 -5.70 -3.49
C SER A 52 -15.42 -6.87 -2.96
N ASP A 53 -16.64 -6.57 -2.49
CA ASP A 53 -17.77 -7.46 -2.79
C ASP A 53 -18.06 -7.26 -4.27
N SER A 54 -17.32 -7.99 -5.10
CA SER A 54 -17.77 -8.36 -6.42
C SER A 54 -17.96 -9.87 -6.40
N LYS A 55 -19.06 -10.28 -5.74
CA LYS A 55 -19.83 -11.44 -6.13
C LYS A 55 -21.30 -11.19 -5.84
#